data_AF-A0A958V045-F1
#
_entry.id   AF-A0A958V045-F1
#
_cell.length_a   1.000
_cell.length_b   1.000
_cell.length_c   1.000
_cell.angle_alpha   90.00
_cell.angle_beta   90.00
_cell.angle_gamma   90.00
#
_symmetry.space_group_name_H-M   'P 1'
#
loop_
_entity.id
_entity.type
_entity.pdbx_description
1 polymer ?
#
loop_
_entity_poly.entity_id
_entity_poly.type
_entity_poly.pdbx_seq_one_letter_code
_entity_poly.pdbx_strand_id
1 'polypeptide(L)'
;CTFPYLLDKGQKIYPQYGASKTPEVYILQKEAAGLRIKYTGAVDDSSRDPNAVTEKYVENAVNELLAGKPVTVSQTRAIGCAIKA
;
A
#
# COMPACT_ATOMS: atom_id res chain seq x y z
N CYS A 1 -18.89 -3.00 0.00
CA CYS A 1 -18.21 -2.08 0.92
C CYS A 1 -17.58 -0.95 0.11
N THR A 2 -17.94 0.29 0.37
CA THR A 2 -17.40 1.48 -0.30
C THR A 2 -16.42 2.18 0.63
N PHE A 3 -15.22 2.50 0.14
CA PHE A 3 -14.22 3.27 0.87
C PHE A 3 -14.20 4.72 0.35
N PRO A 4 -13.84 5.71 1.19
CA PRO A 4 -13.75 7.10 0.78
C PRO A 4 -12.65 7.27 -0.27
N TYR A 5 -13.01 7.82 -1.43
CA TYR A 5 -12.05 8.26 -2.45
C TYR A 5 -11.79 9.76 -2.26
N LEU A 6 -10.63 10.09 -1.72
CA LEU A 6 -10.26 11.45 -1.34
C LEU A 6 -9.31 12.04 -2.39
N LEU A 7 -9.55 13.29 -2.76
CA LEU A 7 -8.67 14.07 -3.62
C LEU A 7 -7.72 14.91 -2.75
N ASP A 8 -6.41 14.66 -2.87
CA ASP A 8 -5.38 15.51 -2.25
C ASP A 8 -5.22 16.81 -3.05
N LYS A 9 -6.13 17.78 -2.83
CA LYS A 9 -6.04 19.13 -3.40
C LYS A 9 -4.84 19.87 -2.78
N GLY A 10 -3.71 19.82 -3.48
CA GLY A 10 -2.48 20.49 -3.10
C GLY A 10 -1.26 19.57 -3.09
N GLN A 11 -1.47 18.27 -3.30
CA GLN A 11 -0.43 17.25 -3.34
C GLN A 11 0.52 17.34 -2.12
N LYS A 12 -0.01 17.69 -0.94
CA LYS A 12 0.80 17.88 0.28
C LYS A 12 0.90 16.62 1.12
N ILE A 13 0.00 15.67 0.90
CA ILE A 13 -0.07 14.43 1.67
C ILE A 13 0.87 13.41 1.07
N TYR A 14 0.85 13.19 -0.25
CA TYR A 14 1.70 12.19 -0.90
C TYR A 14 3.22 12.29 -0.57
N PRO A 15 3.85 13.48 -0.43
CA PRO A 15 5.27 13.60 -0.09
C PRO A 15 5.55 13.25 1.37
N GLN A 16 4.61 13.50 2.29
CA GLN A 16 4.75 13.13 3.70
C GLN A 16 4.76 11.61 3.89
N TYR A 17 4.10 10.88 2.99
CA TYR A 17 4.09 9.42 2.97
C TYR A 17 5.20 8.82 2.10
N GLY A 18 5.96 9.64 1.35
CA GLY A 18 7.03 9.19 0.47
C GLY A 18 6.53 8.52 -0.81
N ALA A 19 5.29 8.77 -1.23
CA ALA A 19 4.70 8.18 -2.42
C ALA A 19 5.44 8.64 -3.67
N SER A 20 5.87 7.66 -4.47
CA SER A 20 6.68 7.89 -5.66
C SER A 20 5.97 7.44 -6.94
N LYS A 21 5.01 6.52 -6.82
CA LYS A 21 4.33 5.92 -7.97
C LYS A 21 2.84 5.70 -7.69
N THR A 22 2.08 5.57 -8.77
CA THR A 22 0.66 5.18 -8.71
C THR A 22 0.41 3.98 -9.62
N PRO A 23 -0.21 2.90 -9.13
CA PRO A 23 -0.71 2.68 -7.76
C PRO A 23 0.40 2.31 -6.76
N GLU A 24 0.34 2.90 -5.56
CA GLU A 24 1.17 2.55 -4.39
C GLU A 24 0.25 2.50 -3.15
N VAL A 25 0.39 1.46 -2.35
CA VAL A 25 -0.46 1.14 -1.19
C VAL A 25 0.36 1.27 0.07
N TYR A 26 -0.23 1.88 1.10
CA TYR A 26 0.34 1.97 2.44
C TYR A 26 -0.59 1.29 3.45
N ILE A 27 -0.08 0.31 4.20
CA ILE A 27 -0.80 -0.27 5.34
C ILE A 27 -0.20 0.31 6.62
N LEU A 28 -1.06 0.94 7.41
CA LEU A 28 -0.70 1.49 8.71
C LEU A 28 -1.31 0.63 9.83
N GLN A 29 -0.50 0.27 10.81
CA GLN A 29 -0.94 -0.35 12.04
C GLN A 29 -0.94 0.69 13.15
N LYS A 30 -2.03 0.74 13.92
CA LYS A 30 -2.14 1.58 15.11
C LYS A 30 -1.32 0.93 16.23
N GLU A 31 -0.23 1.57 16.60
CA GLU A 31 0.59 1.25 17.76
C GLU A 31 0.36 2.28 18.87
N ALA A 32 0.81 1.98 20.10
CA ALA A 32 0.69 2.90 21.24
C ALA A 32 1.36 4.27 20.98
N ALA A 33 2.40 4.29 20.15
CA ALA A 33 3.15 5.49 19.77
C ALA A 33 2.55 6.24 18.56
N GLY A 34 1.45 5.75 17.97
CA GLY A 34 0.81 6.35 16.79
C GLY A 34 0.63 5.36 15.63
N LEU A 35 0.44 5.87 14.42
CA LEU A 35 0.31 5.04 13.22
C LEU A 35 1.72 4.70 12.68
N ARG A 36 2.04 3.41 12.60
CA ARG A 36 3.28 2.93 11.96
C ARG A 36 2.97 2.25 10.64
N ILE A 37 3.78 2.54 9.63
CA ILE A 37 3.71 1.86 8.33
C ILE A 37 4.23 0.43 8.50
N LYS A 38 3.42 -0.55 8.12
CA LYS A 38 3.77 -1.97 8.09
C LYS A 38 3.98 -2.52 6.69
N TYR A 39 3.37 -1.87 5.70
CA TYR A 39 3.51 -2.22 4.30
C TYR A 39 3.53 -0.98 3.43
N THR A 40 4.39 -0.97 2.40
CA THR A 40 4.38 0.02 1.34
C THR A 40 4.71 -0.61 -0.02
N GLY A 41 3.90 -0.40 -1.05
CA GLY A 41 4.24 -0.88 -2.39
C GLY A 41 3.04 -1.21 -3.29
N ALA A 42 3.20 -2.20 -4.16
CA ALA A 42 2.15 -2.66 -5.07
C ALA A 42 1.00 -3.38 -4.33
N VAL A 43 -0.18 -3.47 -4.94
CA VAL A 43 -1.31 -4.26 -4.38
C VAL A 43 -0.99 -5.76 -4.47
N ASP A 44 -0.52 -6.15 -5.64
CA ASP A 44 -0.20 -7.49 -6.09
C ASP A 44 0.94 -7.42 -7.13
N ASP A 45 1.38 -8.58 -7.62
CA ASP A 45 2.39 -8.73 -8.66
C ASP A 45 1.88 -8.41 -10.08
N SER A 46 0.57 -8.24 -10.28
CA SER A 46 -0.03 -7.97 -11.59
C SER A 46 -0.97 -6.77 -11.57
N SER A 47 -0.38 -5.59 -11.73
CA SER A 47 -1.11 -4.31 -11.87
C SER A 47 -2.07 -4.20 -13.07
N ARG A 48 -1.99 -5.12 -14.05
CA ARG A 48 -2.68 -5.00 -15.35
C ARG A 48 -3.64 -6.14 -15.66
N ASP A 49 -3.38 -7.33 -15.16
CA ASP A 49 -4.22 -8.51 -15.41
C ASP A 49 -4.57 -9.21 -14.10
N PRO A 50 -5.83 -9.13 -13.65
CA PRO A 50 -6.26 -9.76 -12.41
C PRO A 50 -6.16 -11.30 -12.45
N ASN A 51 -6.13 -11.93 -13.63
CA ASN A 51 -5.97 -13.38 -13.76
C ASN A 51 -4.51 -13.83 -13.70
N ALA A 52 -3.56 -12.91 -13.88
CA ALA A 52 -2.12 -13.18 -13.79
C ALA A 52 -1.56 -12.90 -12.38
N VAL A 53 -2.42 -12.58 -11.41
CA VAL A 53 -2.00 -12.35 -10.02
C VAL A 53 -1.58 -13.68 -9.40
N THR A 54 -0.29 -13.84 -9.12
CA THR A 54 0.23 -14.99 -8.37
C THR A 54 0.52 -14.65 -6.92
N GLU A 55 0.85 -13.40 -6.61
CA GLU A 55 1.11 -12.92 -5.26
C GLU A 55 0.26 -11.71 -4.89
N LYS A 56 -0.58 -11.89 -3.86
CA LYS A 56 -1.42 -10.84 -3.29
C LYS A 56 -0.78 -10.20 -2.06
N TYR A 57 0.15 -9.29 -2.27
CA TYR A 57 0.93 -8.68 -1.19
C TYR A 57 0.09 -8.00 -0.12
N VAL A 58 -0.90 -7.18 -0.52
CA VAL A 58 -1.74 -6.44 0.44
C VAL A 58 -2.64 -7.38 1.24
N GLU A 59 -3.25 -8.37 0.59
CA GLU A 59 -4.11 -9.35 1.25
C GLU A 59 -3.31 -10.15 2.28
N ASN A 60 -2.11 -10.61 1.91
CA ASN A 60 -1.22 -11.34 2.80
C ASN A 60 -0.78 -10.48 3.98
N ALA A 61 -0.35 -9.24 3.73
CA ALA A 61 0.07 -8.32 4.78
C ALA A 61 -1.05 -8.03 5.79
N VAL A 62 -2.29 -7.83 5.33
CA VAL A 62 -3.44 -7.66 6.22
C VAL A 62 -3.71 -8.92 7.03
N ASN A 63 -3.71 -10.09 6.39
CA ASN A 63 -3.94 -11.37 7.08
C ASN A 63 -2.88 -11.65 8.15
N GLU A 64 -1.61 -11.35 7.87
CA GLU A 64 -0.51 -11.50 8.81
C GLU A 64 -0.65 -10.55 10.01
N LEU A 65 -0.99 -9.28 9.76
CA LEU A 65 -1.25 -8.31 10.82
C LEU A 65 -2.45 -8.69 11.69
N LEU A 66 -3.52 -9.19 11.08
CA LEU A 66 -4.71 -9.71 11.79
C LEU A 66 -4.36 -10.96 12.62
N ALA A 67 -3.45 -11.79 12.13
CA ALA A 67 -2.92 -12.95 12.86
C ALA A 67 -1.87 -12.58 13.93
N GLY A 68 -1.55 -11.29 14.12
CA GLY A 68 -0.52 -10.83 15.06
C GLY A 68 0.91 -11.20 14.64
N LYS A 69 1.11 -11.59 13.38
CA LYS A 69 2.41 -11.93 12.81
C LYS A 69 3.07 -10.71 12.18
N PRO A 70 4.42 -10.65 12.13
CA PRO A 70 5.10 -9.65 11.32
C PRO A 70 4.76 -9.85 9.84
N VAL A 71 4.63 -8.74 9.10
CA VAL A 71 4.37 -8.78 7.65
C VAL A 71 5.61 -9.35 6.95
N THR A 72 5.45 -10.43 6.20
CA THR A 72 6.54 -11.13 5.50
C THR A 72 7.14 -10.26 4.41
N VAL A 73 6.29 -9.55 3.67
CA VAL A 73 6.70 -8.64 2.60
C VAL A 73 6.27 -7.23 2.99
N SER A 74 7.14 -6.49 3.66
CA SER A 74 6.83 -5.12 4.15
C SER A 74 7.04 -4.04 3.09
N GLN A 75 7.78 -4.32 2.02
CA GLN A 75 8.01 -3.40 0.93
C GLN A 75 8.05 -4.12 -0.41
N THR A 76 7.28 -3.63 -1.38
CA THR A 76 7.36 -4.09 -2.77
C THR A 76 7.60 -2.91 -3.70
N ARG A 77 8.23 -3.19 -4.84
CA ARG A 77 8.45 -2.15 -5.86
C ARG A 77 7.10 -1.84 -6.51
N ALA A 78 6.58 -0.64 -6.32
CA ALA A 78 5.36 -0.22 -7.00
C ALA A 78 5.53 -0.32 -8.53
N ILE A 79 4.71 -1.17 -9.15
CA ILE A 79 4.62 -1.37 -10.60
C ILE A 79 3.54 -0.41 -11.10
N GLY A 80 3.97 0.79 -11.50
CA GLY A 80 3.07 1.87 -11.91
C GLY A 80 3.80 2.99 -12.65
N CYS A 81 3.04 3.91 -13.26
CA CYS A 81 3.61 5.13 -13.82
C CYS A 81 4.16 6.00 -12.69
N ALA A 82 5.27 6.72 -12.95
CA ALA A 82 5.76 7.72 -12.01
C ALA A 82 4.69 8.79 -11.78
N ILE A 83 4.54 9.26 -10.55
CA ILE A 83 3.64 10.37 -10.23
C ILE A 83 4.08 11.57 -11.07
N LYS A 84 3.20 12.08 -11.93
CA LYS A 84 3.41 13.37 -12.61
C LYS A 84 3.20 14.45 -11.54
N ALA A 85 4.30 15.07 -11.11
CA ALA A 85 4.29 16.30 -10.34
C ALA A 85 3.61 17.42 -11.16
#